data_AF-A0A7C6F7G8-F1
#
_entry.id   AF-A0A7C6F7G8-F1
#
_cell.length_a   1.000
_cell.length_b   1.000
_cell.length_c   1.000
_cell.angle_alpha   90.00
_cell.angle_beta   90.00
_cell.angle_gamma   90.00
#
_symmetry.space_group_name_H-M   'P 1'
#
loop_
_entity.id
_entity.type
_entity.pdbx_description
1 polymer ?
#
loop_
_entity_poly.entity_id
_entity_poly.type
_entity_poly.pdbx_seq_one_letter_code
_entity_poly.pdbx_strand_id
1 'polypeptide(L)' 'MARREHLLKIGVSGIRGVVGEFLTPQLACAFAQAFGTYVGQGRVVVGRDTRA' A
#
# COMPACT_ATOMS: atom_id res chain seq x y z
N MET A 1 16.34 4.89 -23.58
CA MET A 1 14.98 4.67 -23.06
C MET A 1 15.11 3.98 -21.71
N ALA A 2 14.98 4.71 -20.61
CA ALA A 2 15.04 4.10 -19.27
C ALA A 2 13.85 3.15 -19.11
N ARG A 3 14.13 1.88 -18.79
CA ARG A 3 13.13 0.87 -18.46
C ARG A 3 12.25 1.43 -17.34
N ARG A 4 10.93 1.49 -17.55
CA ARG A 4 9.97 1.75 -16.46
C ARG A 4 9.98 0.55 -15.53
N GLU A 5 10.93 0.52 -14.61
CA GLU A 5 10.93 -0.45 -13.53
C GLU A 5 9.74 -0.15 -12.62
N HIS A 6 8.89 -1.14 -12.39
CA HIS A 6 7.79 -1.01 -11.44
C HIS A 6 8.39 -1.08 -10.03
N LEU A 7 8.60 0.08 -9.39
CA LEU A 7 9.30 0.18 -8.09
C LEU A 7 8.42 -0.14 -6.88
N LEU A 8 7.20 -0.65 -7.11
CA LEU A 8 6.34 -1.11 -6.03
C LEU A 8 6.83 -2.47 -5.52
N LYS A 9 7.30 -2.51 -4.27
CA LYS A 9 7.72 -3.74 -3.60
C LYS A 9 6.56 -4.32 -2.83
N ILE A 10 6.23 -5.59 -3.09
CA ILE A 10 5.19 -6.35 -2.38
C ILE A 10 5.83 -7.62 -1.83
N GLY A 11 5.68 -7.89 -0.54
CA GLY A 11 6.20 -9.10 0.09
C GLY A 11 5.94 -9.15 1.58
N VAL A 12 6.77 -9.90 2.31
CA VAL A 12 6.61 -10.13 3.76
C VAL A 12 6.61 -8.86 4.61
N SER A 13 7.23 -7.77 4.12
CA SER A 13 7.26 -6.46 4.79
C SER A 13 6.18 -5.49 4.30
N GLY A 14 5.14 -6.01 3.65
CA GLY A 14 4.02 -5.22 3.12
C GLY A 14 4.31 -4.59 1.76
N ILE A 15 3.59 -3.50 1.48
CA ILE A 15 3.65 -2.76 0.22
C ILE A 15 4.47 -1.49 0.43
N ARG A 16 5.51 -1.30 -0.38
CA ARG A 16 6.44 -0.18 -0.24
C ARG A 16 6.69 0.47 -1.60
N GLY A 17 6.76 1.80 -1.61
CA GLY A 17 7.07 2.60 -2.80
C GLY A 17 7.20 4.07 -2.43
N VAL A 18 7.60 4.89 -3.41
CA VAL A 18 7.65 6.34 -3.27
C VAL A 18 6.25 6.91 -3.48
N VAL A 19 5.81 7.77 -2.56
CA VAL A 19 4.51 8.43 -2.62
C VAL A 19 4.46 9.36 -3.84
N GLY A 20 3.40 9.24 -4.65
CA GLY A 20 3.22 10.05 -5.86
C GLY A 20 3.91 9.50 -7.11
N GLU A 21 4.77 8.49 -6.97
CA GLU A 21 5.24 7.66 -8.08
C GLU A 21 4.35 6.42 -8.23
N PHE A 22 4.82 5.27 -7.74
CA PHE A 22 4.10 4.00 -7.83
C PHE A 22 3.20 3.74 -6.62
N LEU A 23 3.52 4.31 -5.45
CA LEU A 23 2.62 4.27 -4.29
C LEU A 23 1.71 5.49 -4.33
N THR A 24 0.52 5.32 -4.91
CA THR A 24 -0.48 6.39 -5.02
C THR A 24 -1.55 6.25 -3.95
N PRO A 25 -2.26 7.34 -3.60
CA PRO A 25 -3.42 7.27 -2.70
C PRO A 25 -4.48 6.27 -3.15
N GLN A 26 -4.73 6.17 -4.47
CA GLN A 26 -5.69 5.24 -5.05
C GLN A 26 -5.26 3.79 -4.84
N LEU A 27 -3.96 3.50 -5.01
CA LEU A 27 -3.43 2.16 -4.77
C LEU A 27 -3.52 1.77 -3.28
N ALA A 28 -3.16 2.69 -2.38
CA ALA A 28 -3.29 2.45 -0.94
C ALA A 28 -4.75 2.15 -0.54
N CYS A 29 -5.71 2.89 -1.10
CA CYS A 29 -7.14 2.67 -0.88
C CYS A 29 -7.59 1.30 -1.40
N ALA A 30 -7.15 0.89 -2.59
CA ALA A 30 -7.48 -0.43 -3.16
C ALA A 30 -7.00 -1.58 -2.27
N PHE A 31 -5.77 -1.50 -1.75
CA PHE A 31 -5.27 -2.52 -0.82
C PHE A 31 -6.02 -2.51 0.52
N ALA A 32 -6.36 -1.34 1.06
CA ALA A 32 -7.15 -1.24 2.28
C ALA A 32 -8.54 -1.86 2.12
N GLN A 33 -9.20 -1.65 0.96
CA GLN A 33 -10.48 -2.28 0.64
C GLN A 33 -10.36 -3.79 0.52
N ALA A 34 -9.35 -4.28 -0.22
CA ALA A 34 -9.09 -5.71 -0.35
C ALA A 34 -8.82 -6.36 1.02
N PHE A 35 -8.06 -5.69 1.88
CA PHE A 35 -7.84 -6.13 3.25
C PHE A 35 -9.15 -6.19 4.05
N GLY A 36 -10.01 -5.17 3.97
CA GLY A 36 -11.32 -5.15 4.62
C GLY A 36 -12.21 -6.33 4.19
N THR A 37 -12.24 -6.62 2.89
CA THR A 37 -12.95 -7.80 2.36
C THR A 37 -12.35 -9.11 2.89
N TYR A 38 -11.03 -9.19 2.99
CA TYR A 38 -10.32 -10.38 3.48
C TYR A 38 -10.57 -10.66 4.96
N VAL A 39 -10.53 -9.63 5.82
CA VAL A 39 -10.69 -9.82 7.27
C VAL A 39 -12.14 -9.83 7.74
N GLY A 40 -13.07 -9.32 6.93
CA GLY A 40 -14.50 -9.27 7.25
C GLY A 40 -14.87 -8.18 8.26
N GLN A 41 -16.06 -8.29 8.84
CA GLN A 41 -16.57 -7.30 9.80
C GLN A 41 -15.78 -7.30 11.12
N GLY A 42 -15.51 -6.13 11.66
CA GLY A 42 -14.82 -5.99 12.94
C GLY A 42 -14.06 -4.66 13.06
N ARG A 43 -13.37 -4.48 14.19
CA ARG A 43 -12.50 -3.32 14.39
C ARG A 43 -11.15 -3.59 13.74
N VAL A 44 -10.67 -2.65 12.93
CA VAL A 44 -9.32 -2.65 12.35
C VAL A 44 -8.50 -1.58 13.05
N VAL A 45 -7.35 -1.97 13.60
CA VAL A 45 -6.40 -1.03 14.20
C VAL A 45 -5.49 -0.47 13.12
N VAL A 46 -5.32 0.85 13.10
CA VAL A 46 -4.45 1.55 12.15
C VAL A 46 -3.32 2.22 12.93
N GLY A 47 -2.08 1.93 12.54
CA GLY A 47 -0.88 2.59 13.04
C GLY A 47 -0.13 3.30 11.92
N ARG A 48 0.65 4.32 12.27
CA ARG A 48 1.56 5.02 11.35
C ARG A 48 2.93 5.17 11.98
N ASP A 49 3.96 5.27 11.14
CA ASP A 49 5.28 5.70 11.58
C ASP A 49 5.40 7.24 11.52
N THR A 50 6.63 7.74 11.67
CA THR A 50 6.96 9.15 11.73
C THR A 50 7.18 9.79 10.36
N ARG A 51 7.03 9.06 9.24
CA ARG A 51 7.18 9.64 7.90
C ARG A 51 6.07 10.65 7.63
N ALA A 52 6.40 11.69 6.84
CA ALA A 52 5.50 12.76 6.44
C ALA A 52 4.33 12.22 5.59
#